data_AF-A0AAW1WIM4-F1
#
_entry.id   AF-A0AAW1WIM4-F1
#
_cell.length_a   1.000
_cell.length_b   1.000
_cell.length_c   1.000
_cell.angle_alpha   90.00
_cell.angle_beta   90.00
_cell.angle_gamma   90.00
#
_symmetry.space_group_name_H-M   'P 1'
#
loop_
_entity.id
_entity.type
_entity.pdbx_description
1 polymer ?
#
loop_
_entity_poly.entity_id
_entity_poly.type
_entity_poly.pdbx_seq_one_letter_code
_entity_poly.pdbx_strand_id
1 'polypeptide(L)'
;MLDREVIDAVPHALRCRFAQCQTPKCREVYALLRHGTQCQVGVPGGCLLCKKMWLLLFYHALPCQEDDCSVPRCSYFSEIREETKRRVQAEKDGEIHKKAALRAAPGA
;
A
#
# COMPACT_ATOMS: atom_id res chain seq x y z
N MET A 1 -3.51 19.05 0.58
CA MET A 1 -2.89 17.92 1.31
C MET A 1 -4.03 16.96 1.66
N LEU A 2 -3.93 15.66 1.34
CA LEU A 2 -4.97 14.70 1.77
C LEU A 2 -4.91 14.59 3.29
N ASP A 3 -6.06 14.76 3.94
CA ASP A 3 -6.18 14.78 5.39
C ASP A 3 -6.02 13.36 5.97
N ARG A 4 -5.26 13.22 7.05
CA ARG A 4 -4.93 11.93 7.67
C ARG A 4 -6.19 11.18 8.13
N GLU A 5 -7.18 11.91 8.63
CA GLU A 5 -8.46 11.32 9.06
C GLU A 5 -9.22 10.67 7.88
N VAL A 6 -8.99 11.16 6.65
CA VAL A 6 -9.58 10.59 5.44
C VAL A 6 -8.91 9.26 5.10
N ILE A 7 -7.60 9.14 5.30
CA ILE A 7 -6.85 7.89 5.09
C ILE A 7 -7.24 6.85 6.14
N ASP A 8 -7.36 7.25 7.40
CA ASP A 8 -7.74 6.36 8.50
C ASP A 8 -9.19 5.84 8.37
N ALA A 9 -10.04 6.58 7.65
CA ALA A 9 -11.41 6.16 7.35
C ALA A 9 -11.49 5.08 6.23
N VAL A 10 -10.41 4.76 5.52
CA VAL A 10 -10.41 3.81 4.39
C VAL A 10 -10.93 2.42 4.75
N PRO A 11 -10.42 1.75 5.80
CA PRO A 11 -10.87 0.40 6.15
C PRO A 11 -12.36 0.38 6.51
N HIS A 12 -12.82 1.42 7.22
CA HIS A 12 -14.23 1.57 7.55
C HIS A 12 -15.07 1.78 6.29
N ALA A 13 -14.70 2.72 5.41
CA ALA A 13 -15.46 3.08 4.22
C ALA A 13 -15.61 1.92 3.22
N LEU A 14 -14.63 1.02 3.14
CA LEU A 14 -14.71 -0.20 2.32
C LEU A 14 -15.71 -1.22 2.86
N ARG A 15 -15.89 -1.28 4.18
CA ARG A 15 -16.82 -2.22 4.85
C ARG A 15 -18.19 -1.59 5.09
N CYS A 16 -18.26 -0.26 5.06
CA CYS A 16 -19.47 0.50 5.31
C CYS A 16 -20.44 0.38 4.13
N ARG A 17 -21.64 -0.12 4.41
CA ARG A 17 -22.72 -0.29 3.42
C ARG A 17 -23.68 0.91 3.39
N PHE A 18 -23.46 1.91 4.23
CA PHE A 18 -24.36 3.05 4.40
C PHE A 18 -23.84 4.29 3.68
N ALA A 19 -24.52 4.68 2.61
CA ALA A 19 -24.23 5.93 1.88
C ALA A 19 -24.36 7.18 2.78
N GLN A 20 -25.20 7.11 3.82
CA GLN A 20 -25.38 8.15 4.83
C GLN A 20 -24.73 7.79 6.17
N CYS A 21 -23.57 7.14 6.15
CA CYS A 21 -22.78 6.92 7.36
C CYS A 21 -22.63 8.24 8.15
N GLN A 22 -22.79 8.22 9.47
CA GLN A 22 -22.73 9.44 10.30
C GLN A 22 -21.35 10.11 10.23
N THR A 23 -20.29 9.33 10.03
CA THR A 23 -18.91 9.80 9.87
C THR A 23 -18.72 10.52 8.53
N PRO A 24 -18.46 11.85 8.51
CA PRO A 24 -18.30 12.61 7.26
C PRO A 24 -17.17 12.10 6.37
N LYS A 25 -16.04 11.70 6.98
CA LYS A 25 -14.87 11.16 6.29
C LYS A 25 -15.16 9.83 5.58
N CYS A 26 -16.01 8.99 6.18
CA CYS A 26 -16.49 7.78 5.53
C CYS A 26 -17.24 8.11 4.24
N ARG A 27 -18.13 9.12 4.25
CA ARG A 27 -18.93 9.50 3.07
C ARG A 27 -18.03 9.99 1.93
N GLU A 28 -17.00 10.77 2.26
CA GLU A 28 -16.00 11.26 1.30
C GLU A 28 -15.24 10.09 0.64
N VAL A 29 -14.68 9.19 1.45
CA VAL A 29 -13.95 8.02 0.94
C VAL A 29 -14.87 7.09 0.15
N TYR A 30 -16.06 6.82 0.66
CA TYR A 30 -17.06 5.99 0.00
C TYR A 30 -17.41 6.52 -1.39
N ALA A 31 -17.53 7.83 -1.57
CA ALA A 31 -17.79 8.43 -2.88
C ALA A 31 -16.66 8.16 -3.88
N LEU A 32 -15.40 8.24 -3.45
CA LEU A 32 -14.22 7.93 -4.28
C LEU A 32 -14.17 6.44 -4.65
N LEU A 33 -14.40 5.56 -3.69
CA LEU A 33 -14.42 4.11 -3.90
C LEU A 33 -15.54 3.70 -4.87
N ARG A 34 -16.76 4.21 -4.67
CA ARG A 34 -17.91 3.96 -5.55
C ARG A 34 -17.67 4.50 -6.96
N HIS A 35 -16.99 5.63 -7.09
CA HIS A 35 -16.59 6.14 -8.39
C HIS A 35 -15.62 5.17 -9.08
N GLY A 36 -14.58 4.70 -8.38
CA GLY A 36 -13.59 3.79 -8.95
C GLY A 36 -14.18 2.48 -9.48
N THR A 37 -15.22 1.95 -8.84
CA THR A 37 -15.92 0.73 -9.32
C THR A 37 -16.81 0.97 -10.54
N GLN A 38 -17.27 2.21 -10.75
CA GLN A 38 -18.19 2.58 -11.84
C GLN A 38 -17.48 3.31 -12.99
N CYS A 39 -16.25 3.78 -12.78
CA CYS A 39 -15.53 4.59 -13.75
C CYS A 39 -14.90 3.71 -14.84
N GLN A 40 -15.42 3.84 -16.07
CA GLN A 40 -14.95 3.10 -17.24
C GLN A 40 -13.59 3.60 -17.77
N VAL A 41 -13.17 4.81 -17.40
CA VAL A 41 -11.83 5.34 -17.77
C VAL A 41 -10.73 4.51 -17.11
N GLY A 42 -10.97 3.99 -15.90
CA GLY A 42 -10.06 3.06 -15.24
C GLY A 42 -8.61 3.55 -15.17
N VAL A 43 -7.67 2.60 -15.31
CA VAL A 43 -6.23 2.81 -15.12
C VAL A 43 -5.49 3.34 -16.37
N PRO A 44 -5.96 3.24 -17.63
CA PRO A 44 -5.40 4.04 -18.72
C PRO A 44 -6.19 5.34 -18.92
N GLY A 45 -5.61 6.48 -18.51
CA GLY A 45 -6.19 7.83 -18.68
C GLY A 45 -6.86 8.45 -17.44
N GLY A 46 -6.72 7.80 -16.27
CA GLY A 46 -7.45 8.05 -15.03
C GLY A 46 -7.94 9.48 -14.79
N CYS A 47 -9.26 9.60 -14.60
CA CYS A 47 -9.90 10.85 -14.20
C CYS A 47 -9.42 11.31 -12.80
N LEU A 48 -9.73 12.55 -12.44
CA LEU A 48 -9.29 13.15 -11.17
C LEU A 48 -9.76 12.38 -9.93
N LEU A 49 -10.98 11.81 -9.96
CA LEU A 49 -11.52 11.06 -8.83
C LEU A 49 -10.83 9.69 -8.68
N CYS A 50 -10.57 8.98 -9.78
CA CYS A 50 -9.78 7.75 -9.77
C CYS A 50 -8.37 8.02 -9.24
N LYS A 51 -7.71 9.11 -9.67
CA LYS A 51 -6.39 9.51 -9.16
C LYS A 51 -6.42 9.75 -7.64
N LYS A 52 -7.43 10.46 -7.13
CA LYS A 52 -7.61 10.69 -5.68
C LYS A 52 -7.81 9.40 -4.91
N MET A 53 -8.68 8.52 -5.41
CA MET A 53 -8.91 7.19 -4.82
C MET A 53 -7.61 6.38 -4.76
N TRP A 54 -6.83 6.37 -5.85
CA TRP A 54 -5.57 5.63 -5.88
C TRP A 54 -4.52 6.19 -4.93
N LEU A 55 -4.40 7.52 -4.84
CA LEU A 55 -3.51 8.16 -3.87
C LEU A 55 -3.90 7.78 -2.44
N LEU A 56 -5.18 7.82 -2.12
CA LEU A 56 -5.71 7.44 -0.81
C LEU A 56 -5.32 5.99 -0.43
N LEU A 57 -5.53 5.03 -1.34
CA LEU A 57 -5.16 3.64 -1.12
C LEU A 57 -3.64 3.46 -0.98
N PHE A 58 -2.85 4.21 -1.75
CA PHE A 58 -1.38 4.19 -1.66
C PHE A 58 -0.88 4.75 -0.33
N TYR A 59 -1.43 5.88 0.13
CA TYR A 59 -1.06 6.48 1.42
C TYR A 59 -1.46 5.61 2.61
N HIS A 60 -2.51 4.81 2.50
CA HIS A 60 -2.80 3.76 3.48
C HIS A 60 -1.76 2.62 3.40
N ALA A 61 -1.49 2.12 2.19
CA ALA A 61 -0.65 0.94 2.01
C ALA A 61 0.81 1.14 2.42
N LEU A 62 1.35 2.36 2.31
CA LEU A 62 2.73 2.71 2.65
C LEU A 62 3.09 2.39 4.13
N PRO A 63 2.38 2.95 5.13
CA PRO A 63 2.63 2.66 6.54
C PRO A 63 1.94 1.39 7.05
N CYS A 64 0.99 0.81 6.31
CA CYS A 64 0.23 -0.35 6.76
C CYS A 64 1.12 -1.59 6.93
N GLN A 65 0.98 -2.26 8.08
CA GLN A 65 1.70 -3.48 8.47
C GLN A 65 0.73 -4.62 8.81
N GLU A 66 -0.57 -4.47 8.52
CA GLU A 66 -1.53 -5.55 8.71
C GLU A 66 -1.34 -6.62 7.63
N ASP A 67 -1.11 -7.86 8.05
CA ASP A 67 -0.91 -9.00 7.14
C ASP A 67 -2.18 -9.35 6.36
N ASP A 68 -3.36 -9.28 7.00
CA ASP A 68 -4.67 -9.56 6.39
C ASP A 68 -5.49 -8.27 6.16
N CYS A 69 -4.83 -7.24 5.63
CA CYS A 69 -5.49 -5.97 5.38
C CYS A 69 -6.55 -6.10 4.28
N SER A 70 -7.82 -5.80 4.62
CA SER A 70 -8.94 -5.88 3.66
C SER A 70 -8.97 -4.75 2.63
N VAL A 71 -7.99 -3.82 2.68
CA VAL A 71 -7.94 -2.67 1.78
C VAL A 71 -7.43 -3.10 0.40
N PRO A 72 -8.20 -2.89 -0.69
CA PRO A 72 -7.76 -3.22 -2.03
C PRO A 72 -6.42 -2.57 -2.36
N ARG A 73 -5.53 -3.35 -2.99
CA ARG A 73 -4.12 -3.03 -3.29
C ARG A 73 -3.17 -2.97 -2.10
N CYS A 74 -3.64 -2.92 -0.86
CA CYS A 74 -2.75 -2.93 0.30
C CYS A 74 -1.93 -4.23 0.35
N SER A 75 -2.58 -5.39 0.16
CA SER A 75 -1.92 -6.71 0.10
C SER A 75 -0.88 -6.82 -1.01
N TYR A 76 -1.16 -6.23 -2.18
CA TYR A 76 -0.18 -6.19 -3.27
C TYR A 76 1.07 -5.38 -2.90
N PHE A 77 0.89 -4.23 -2.23
CA PHE A 77 2.02 -3.43 -1.77
C PHE A 77 2.78 -4.07 -0.59
N SER A 78 2.10 -4.83 0.29
CA SER A 78 2.79 -5.57 1.35
C SER A 78 3.64 -6.69 0.78
N GLU A 79 3.15 -7.44 -0.21
CA GLU A 79 3.91 -8.48 -0.90
C GLU A 79 5.19 -7.93 -1.55
N ILE A 80 5.09 -6.83 -2.31
CA ILE A 80 6.26 -6.16 -2.92
C ILE A 80 7.28 -5.74 -1.86
N ARG A 81 6.82 -5.22 -0.71
CA ARG A 81 7.71 -4.83 0.38
C ARG A 81 8.44 -6.04 0.95
N GLU A 82 7.74 -7.14 1.20
CA GLU A 82 8.33 -8.37 1.72
C GLU A 82 9.32 -8.97 0.73
N GLU A 83 9.00 -9.00 -0.56
CA GLU A 83 9.93 -9.44 -1.61
C GLU A 83 11.19 -8.56 -1.64
N THR A 84 11.01 -7.23 -1.57
CA THR A 84 12.13 -6.27 -1.55
C THR A 84 13.02 -6.48 -0.33
N LYS A 85 12.43 -6.70 0.86
CA LYS A 85 13.18 -6.99 2.09
C LYS A 85 13.98 -8.28 1.96
N ARG A 86 13.37 -9.35 1.43
CA ARG A 86 14.05 -10.64 1.21
C ARG A 86 15.23 -10.50 0.26
N ARG A 87 15.07 -9.74 -0.84
CA ARG A 87 16.15 -9.46 -1.79
C ARG A 87 17.31 -8.73 -1.14
N VAL A 88 17.02 -7.65 -0.41
CA VAL A 88 18.05 -6.86 0.30
C VAL A 88 18.75 -7.69 1.37
N GLN A 89 18.02 -8.57 2.06
CA GLN A 89 18.62 -9.46 3.06
C GLN A 89 19.56 -10.48 2.42
N ALA A 90 19.15 -11.11 1.31
CA ALA A 90 19.99 -12.04 0.57
C ALA A 90 21.27 -11.38 0.03
N GLU A 91 21.19 -10.13 -0.44
CA GLU A 91 22.36 -9.35 -0.88
C GLU A 91 23.34 -9.11 0.28
N LYS A 92 22.83 -8.69 1.45
CA LYS A 92 23.65 -8.48 2.64
C LYS A 92 24.31 -9.78 3.11
N ASP A 93 23.57 -10.87 3.18
CA ASP A 93 24.08 -12.17 3.61
C ASP A 93 25.17 -12.68 2.67
N GLY A 94 24.99 -12.50 1.35
CA GLY A 94 26.01 -12.79 0.35
C GLY A 94 27.27 -11.93 0.51
N GLU A 95 27.12 -10.63 0.83
CA GLU A 95 28.25 -9.75 1.08
C GLU A 95 29.04 -10.15 2.34
N ILE A 96 28.34 -10.53 3.42
CA ILE A 96 28.95 -11.04 4.65
C ILE A 96 29.71 -12.33 4.38
N HIS A 97 29.11 -13.28 3.65
CA HIS A 97 29.75 -14.54 3.29
C HIS A 97 31.01 -14.33 2.46
N LYS A 98 30.96 -13.43 1.46
CA LYS A 98 32.12 -13.07 0.63
C LYS A 98 33.24 -12.43 1.46
N LYS A 99 32.91 -11.53 2.39
CA LYS A 99 33.88 -10.89 3.30
C LYS A 99 34.53 -11.89 4.25
N ALA A 100 33.77 -12.87 4.75
CA ALA A 100 34.31 -13.94 5.58
C ALA A 100 35.29 -14.84 4.81
N ALA A 101 34.95 -15.22 3.58
CA ALA A 101 35.83 -16.01 2.72
C ALA A 101 37.16 -15.28 2.41
N LEU A 102 37.10 -13.97 2.12
CA LEU A 102 38.30 -13.15 1.89
C LEU A 102 39.20 -13.04 3.13
N ARG A 103 38.62 -13.03 4.35
CA ARG A 103 39.38 -12.98 5.61
C ARG A 103 39.96 -14.33 6.02
N ALA A 104 39.34 -15.43 5.61
CA ALA A 104 39.81 -16.79 5.88
C ALA A 104 40.86 -17.28 4.88
N ALA A 105 41.14 -16.52 3.82
CA ALA A 105 42.25 -16.81 2.91
C ALA A 105 43.58 -16.74 3.69
N PRO A 106 44.36 -17.84 3.77
CA PRO A 106 45.60 -17.86 4.52
C PRO A 106 46.69 -17.08 3.77
N GLY A 107 47.27 -16.07 4.44
CA GLY A 107 48.60 -15.52 4.17
C GLY A 107 48.76 -14.64 2.93
N ALA A 108 48.87 -13.33 3.17
CA ALA A 108 49.88 -12.51 2.50
C ALA A 108 51.08 -12.37 3.45
#